data_AF-A0A9P9GE44-F1
#
_entry.id   AF-A0A9P9GE44-F1
#
_cell.length_a   1.000
_cell.length_b   1.000
_cell.length_c   1.000
_cell.angle_alpha   90.00
_cell.angle_beta   90.00
_cell.angle_gamma   90.00
#
_symmetry.space_group_name_H-M   'P 1'
#
loop_
_entity.id
_entity.type
_entity.pdbx_description
1 polymer ?
#
loop_
_entity_poly.entity_id
_entity_poly.type
_entity_poly.pdbx_seq_one_letter_code
_entity_poly.pdbx_strand_id
1 'polypeptide(L)'
;MHAPFQSLFADYSDLDLTYKTDGAVAIDSLARALAKAFNTNVRYGIFQHLPQRSLVWQRSQGIPMERVSFAAGQALPSWSWMAYHGQIEYPDTRYSVYWDTSVQFVEDKESNASNNPENDGYVLKARVRRLRDCEIKPEGLRHVIRDEKDEVGHLCFDSQPGKALTEVWCAIMVKETRGKDGKWQYYVLLVTECAMHPGCAKFKRVGMGWIQQRFILFDYEDDTAQIV
;
A
#
# COMPACT_ATOMS: atom_id res chain seq x y z
N MET A 1 17.46 0.84 9.09
CA MET A 1 16.84 0.37 10.35
C MET A 1 15.35 0.16 10.07
N HIS A 2 14.90 -1.10 10.09
CA HIS A 2 13.48 -1.44 9.97
C HIS A 2 12.70 -0.84 11.14
N ALA A 3 11.48 -0.36 10.89
CA ALA A 3 10.65 0.12 11.98
C ALA A 3 10.17 -1.11 12.80
N PRO A 4 10.22 -1.09 14.14
CA PRO A 4 9.89 -2.26 14.96
C PRO A 4 8.52 -2.90 14.66
N PHE A 5 7.55 -2.10 14.21
CA PHE A 5 6.22 -2.59 13.86
C PHE A 5 6.17 -3.45 12.60
N GLN A 6 7.12 -3.30 11.67
CA GLN A 6 7.09 -4.00 10.37
C GLN A 6 7.28 -5.50 10.56
N SER A 7 8.28 -5.91 11.36
CA SER A 7 8.49 -7.31 11.71
C SER A 7 7.29 -7.88 12.46
N LEU A 8 6.76 -7.14 13.43
CA LEU A 8 5.57 -7.56 14.16
C LEU A 8 4.38 -7.82 13.23
N PHE A 9 4.08 -6.91 12.31
CA PHE A 9 2.93 -7.06 11.41
C PHE A 9 3.15 -8.17 10.39
N ALA A 10 4.38 -8.36 9.91
CA ALA A 10 4.73 -9.48 9.04
C ALA A 10 4.53 -10.83 9.77
N ASP A 11 5.12 -10.98 10.96
CA ASP A 11 5.00 -12.20 11.77
C ASP A 11 3.53 -12.47 12.15
N TYR A 12 2.79 -11.43 12.52
CA TYR A 12 1.38 -11.56 12.90
C TYR A 12 0.49 -11.97 11.72
N SER A 13 0.73 -11.43 10.53
CA SER A 13 -0.06 -11.75 9.33
C SER A 13 0.08 -13.20 8.87
N ASP A 14 1.13 -13.89 9.31
CA ASP A 14 1.37 -15.32 9.03
C ASP A 14 0.63 -16.25 10.01
N LEU A 15 0.04 -15.70 11.07
CA LEU A 15 -0.73 -16.50 12.02
C LEU A 15 -2.02 -16.97 11.36
N ASP A 16 -2.21 -18.28 11.27
CA ASP A 16 -3.43 -18.92 10.78
C ASP A 16 -4.54 -18.81 11.85
N LEU A 17 -5.10 -17.61 11.97
CA LEU A 17 -6.16 -17.32 12.94
C LEU A 17 -7.46 -18.04 12.56
N THR A 18 -8.10 -18.65 13.56
CA THR A 18 -9.35 -19.41 13.37
C THR A 18 -10.47 -18.56 12.73
N TYR A 19 -10.54 -17.28 13.09
CA TYR A 19 -11.47 -16.31 12.49
C TYR A 19 -10.69 -15.16 11.88
N LYS A 20 -10.72 -15.07 10.55
CA LYS A 20 -10.01 -14.03 9.77
C LYS A 20 -10.40 -12.60 10.19
N THR A 21 -11.63 -12.39 10.65
CA THR A 21 -12.15 -11.11 11.13
C THR A 21 -11.52 -10.64 12.44
N ASP A 22 -11.04 -11.57 13.27
CA ASP A 22 -10.52 -11.25 14.61
C ASP A 22 -9.08 -10.75 14.57
N GLY A 23 -8.38 -10.95 13.44
CA GLY A 23 -6.98 -10.54 13.27
C GLY A 23 -6.75 -9.05 13.49
N ALA A 24 -7.63 -8.20 12.94
CA ALA A 24 -7.54 -6.76 13.13
C ALA A 24 -7.74 -6.35 14.60
N VAL A 25 -8.62 -7.04 15.33
CA VAL A 25 -8.94 -6.74 16.73
C VAL A 25 -7.81 -7.17 17.66
N ALA A 26 -7.25 -8.36 17.43
CA ALA A 26 -6.22 -8.90 18.32
C ALA A 26 -4.89 -8.13 18.22
N ILE A 27 -4.50 -7.65 17.03
CA ILE A 27 -3.28 -6.85 16.87
C ILE A 27 -3.44 -5.37 17.31
N ASP A 28 -4.67 -4.85 17.39
CA ASP A 28 -4.96 -3.44 17.67
C ASP A 28 -4.33 -2.97 18.99
N SER A 29 -4.43 -3.76 20.05
CA SER A 29 -3.85 -3.44 21.36
C SER A 29 -2.33 -3.22 21.30
N LEU A 30 -1.62 -4.07 20.55
CA LEU A 30 -0.18 -4.00 20.39
C LEU A 30 0.23 -2.87 19.44
N ALA A 31 -0.53 -2.65 18.37
CA ALA A 31 -0.35 -1.50 17.49
C ALA A 31 -0.49 -0.18 18.27
N ARG A 32 -1.50 -0.05 19.16
CA ARG A 32 -1.67 1.12 20.02
C ARG A 32 -0.53 1.31 21.02
N ALA A 33 0.00 0.22 21.58
CA ALA A 33 1.16 0.29 22.46
C ALA A 33 2.39 0.85 21.72
N LEU A 34 2.64 0.40 20.48
CA LEU A 34 3.68 0.95 19.62
C LEU A 34 3.40 2.41 19.24
N ALA A 35 2.14 2.76 18.98
CA ALA A 35 1.75 4.13 18.62
C ALA A 35 2.04 5.11 19.76
N LYS A 36 1.74 4.69 21.00
CA LYS A 36 2.10 5.43 22.21
C LYS A 36 3.62 5.59 22.34
N ALA A 37 4.39 4.53 22.08
CA ALA A 37 5.86 4.60 22.13
C ALA A 37 6.45 5.53 21.05
N PHE A 38 5.82 5.60 19.87
CA PHE A 38 6.22 6.49 18.78
C PHE A 38 5.58 7.89 18.86
N ASN A 39 4.80 8.18 19.90
CA ASN A 39 4.03 9.41 20.06
C ASN A 39 3.24 9.79 18.79
N THR A 40 2.47 8.84 18.27
CA THR A 40 1.66 8.96 17.05
C THR A 40 0.32 8.28 17.26
N ASN A 41 -0.65 8.57 16.39
CA ASN A 41 -1.84 7.74 16.25
C ASN A 41 -1.56 6.56 15.32
N VAL A 42 -2.32 5.49 15.51
CA VAL A 42 -2.36 4.34 14.61
C VAL A 42 -3.81 3.98 14.32
N ARG A 43 -4.10 3.66 13.07
CA ARG A 43 -5.40 3.15 12.67
C ARG A 43 -5.27 2.28 11.43
N TYR A 44 -5.99 1.16 11.41
CA TYR A 44 -5.94 0.18 10.30
C TYR A 44 -4.52 -0.29 9.94
N GLY A 45 -3.62 -0.36 10.93
CA GLY A 45 -2.20 -0.71 10.74
C GLY A 45 -1.32 0.43 10.21
N ILE A 46 -1.85 1.64 10.05
CA ILE A 46 -1.11 2.81 9.56
C ILE A 46 -0.79 3.76 10.70
N PHE A 47 0.49 4.02 10.91
CA PHE A 47 0.96 5.00 11.89
C PHE A 47 1.01 6.39 11.23
N GLN A 48 0.33 7.37 11.84
CA GLN A 48 0.14 8.71 11.28
C GLN A 48 1.46 9.44 10.94
N HIS A 49 2.50 9.29 11.76
CA HIS A 49 3.82 9.89 11.49
C HIS A 49 4.70 9.05 10.55
N LEU A 50 4.30 7.83 10.20
CA LEU A 50 5.08 6.91 9.38
C LEU A 50 4.23 6.26 8.27
N PRO A 51 3.34 6.99 7.56
CA PRO A 51 2.33 6.37 6.70
C PRO A 51 2.95 5.59 5.55
N GLN A 52 4.02 6.11 4.94
CA GLN A 52 4.74 5.43 3.86
C GLN A 52 5.32 4.10 4.36
N ARG A 53 5.97 4.08 5.53
CA ARG A 53 6.53 2.86 6.12
C ARG A 53 5.46 1.82 6.42
N SER A 54 4.28 2.27 6.81
CA SER A 54 3.14 1.40 7.07
C SER A 54 2.47 0.89 5.80
N LEU A 55 2.64 1.55 4.65
CA LEU A 55 1.95 1.20 3.38
C LEU A 55 2.79 0.33 2.44
N VAL A 56 4.11 0.30 2.58
CA VAL A 56 5.01 -0.43 1.67
C VAL A 56 4.97 -1.95 1.82
N TRP A 57 4.05 -2.49 2.62
CA TRP A 57 3.85 -3.94 2.70
C TRP A 57 3.46 -4.51 1.32
N GLN A 58 3.82 -5.75 1.06
CA GLN A 58 3.34 -6.56 -0.06
C GLN A 58 3.03 -7.97 0.46
N ARG A 59 2.23 -8.76 -0.25
CA ARG A 59 2.05 -10.17 0.14
C ARG A 59 3.36 -10.97 0.01
N SER A 60 3.55 -11.96 0.88
CA SER A 60 4.63 -12.93 0.76
C SER A 60 4.38 -13.89 -0.42
N GLN A 61 5.44 -14.57 -0.87
CA GLN A 61 5.40 -15.37 -2.09
C GLN A 61 4.52 -16.63 -1.95
N GLY A 62 3.87 -17.02 -3.04
CA GLY A 62 3.30 -18.36 -3.21
C GLY A 62 1.78 -18.45 -3.24
N ILE A 63 1.05 -17.54 -2.57
CA ILE A 63 -0.42 -17.54 -2.55
C ILE A 63 -0.94 -16.09 -2.66
N PRO A 64 -1.91 -15.81 -3.54
CA PRO A 64 -2.61 -14.51 -3.56
C PRO A 64 -3.37 -14.29 -2.25
N MET A 65 -3.44 -13.05 -1.77
CA MET A 65 -4.26 -12.79 -0.58
C MET A 65 -5.74 -12.75 -0.93
N GLU A 66 -6.55 -13.15 0.03
CA GLU A 66 -8.00 -13.11 -0.03
C GLU A 66 -8.53 -11.93 0.77
N ARG A 67 -9.41 -11.12 0.19
CA ARG A 67 -10.07 -10.04 0.94
C ARG A 67 -10.98 -10.64 2.01
N VAL A 68 -10.82 -10.22 3.26
CA VAL A 68 -11.68 -10.66 4.36
C VAL A 68 -13.09 -10.09 4.18
N SER A 69 -14.10 -10.94 4.32
CA SER A 69 -15.50 -10.53 4.29
C SER A 69 -15.92 -10.06 5.68
N PHE A 70 -16.14 -8.75 5.82
CA PHE A 70 -16.67 -8.13 7.04
C PHE A 70 -18.17 -7.89 6.90
N ALA A 71 -18.87 -7.74 8.04
CA ALA A 71 -20.25 -7.29 8.02
C ALA A 71 -20.38 -5.88 7.40
N ALA A 72 -21.56 -5.54 6.90
CA ALA A 72 -21.83 -4.21 6.36
C ALA A 72 -21.47 -3.14 7.40
N GLY A 73 -20.76 -2.08 6.97
CA GLY A 73 -20.28 -1.04 7.86
C GLY A 73 -18.93 -1.32 8.55
N GLN A 74 -18.37 -2.53 8.43
CA GLN A 74 -17.12 -2.94 9.11
C GLN A 74 -15.95 -3.19 8.15
N ALA A 75 -16.16 -2.99 6.85
CA ALA A 75 -15.15 -3.24 5.85
C ALA A 75 -13.93 -2.33 6.06
N LEU A 76 -12.75 -2.94 6.09
CA LEU A 76 -11.50 -2.21 6.21
C LEU A 76 -11.09 -1.57 4.86
N PRO A 77 -10.39 -0.42 4.87
CA PRO A 77 -9.90 0.24 3.66
C PRO A 77 -8.97 -0.67 2.84
N SER A 78 -8.95 -0.49 1.51
CA SER A 78 -8.16 -1.37 0.62
C SER A 78 -6.66 -1.33 0.86
N TRP A 79 -6.16 -0.26 1.48
CA TRP A 79 -4.75 -0.05 1.79
C TRP A 79 -4.31 -0.65 3.12
N SER A 80 -5.24 -1.13 3.95
CA SER A 80 -4.92 -1.84 5.17
C SER A 80 -4.59 -3.29 4.86
N TRP A 81 -3.43 -3.77 5.32
CA TRP A 81 -3.09 -5.20 5.20
C TRP A 81 -4.09 -6.08 5.95
N MET A 82 -4.69 -5.56 7.03
CA MET A 82 -5.70 -6.25 7.83
C MET A 82 -7.00 -6.50 7.07
N ALA A 83 -7.21 -5.85 5.91
CA ALA A 83 -8.35 -6.11 5.03
C ALA A 83 -8.21 -7.44 4.26
N TYR A 84 -7.05 -8.09 4.37
CA TYR A 84 -6.71 -9.30 3.63
C TYR A 84 -6.23 -10.40 4.56
N HIS A 85 -6.46 -11.63 4.13
CA HIS A 85 -5.90 -12.83 4.72
C HIS A 85 -4.71 -13.31 3.89
N GLY A 86 -3.59 -13.52 4.57
CA GLY A 86 -2.33 -13.95 3.97
C GLY A 86 -1.16 -13.17 4.57
N GLN A 87 0.01 -13.81 4.58
CA GLN A 87 1.22 -13.21 5.11
C GLN A 87 1.66 -12.02 4.25
N ILE A 88 2.09 -10.97 4.93
CA ILE A 88 2.73 -9.80 4.33
C ILE A 88 4.23 -9.77 4.63
N GLU A 89 4.97 -9.10 3.78
CA GLU A 89 6.37 -8.75 3.96
C GLU A 89 6.57 -7.27 3.66
N TYR A 90 7.63 -6.69 4.21
CA TYR A 90 8.05 -5.33 3.92
C TYR A 90 9.35 -5.37 3.10
N PRO A 91 9.55 -4.42 2.15
CA PRO A 91 10.78 -4.38 1.38
C PRO A 91 11.99 -4.17 2.31
N ASP A 92 13.02 -4.97 2.06
CA ASP A 92 14.33 -4.82 2.68
C ASP A 92 15.08 -3.68 1.98
N THR A 93 14.87 -2.46 2.47
CA THR A 93 15.60 -1.29 1.98
C THR A 93 16.98 -1.24 2.63
N ARG A 94 18.02 -1.52 1.83
CA ARG A 94 19.41 -1.64 2.30
C ARG A 94 20.22 -0.37 2.12
N TYR A 95 19.67 0.63 1.43
CA TYR A 95 20.39 1.85 1.07
C TYR A 95 19.74 3.12 1.64
N SER A 96 20.27 4.27 1.23
CA SER A 96 19.67 5.57 1.53
C SER A 96 18.29 5.66 0.89
N VAL A 97 17.29 5.82 1.75
CA VAL A 97 15.88 5.95 1.36
C VAL A 97 15.35 7.35 1.62
N TYR A 98 14.56 7.85 0.69
CA TYR A 98 13.84 9.11 0.81
C TYR A 98 12.34 8.81 0.75
N TRP A 99 11.65 9.08 1.86
CA TRP A 99 10.21 8.88 1.98
C TRP A 99 9.47 10.01 1.28
N ASP A 100 8.45 9.68 0.49
CA ASP A 100 7.68 10.68 -0.25
C ASP A 100 6.70 11.41 0.68
N THR A 101 6.91 12.69 0.90
CA THR A 101 6.12 13.51 1.84
C THR A 101 4.71 13.85 1.34
N SER A 102 4.37 13.54 0.09
CA SER A 102 3.01 13.74 -0.44
C SER A 102 2.02 12.70 0.09
N VAL A 103 2.50 11.60 0.67
CA VAL A 103 1.67 10.58 1.31
C VAL A 103 1.29 11.03 2.71
N GLN A 104 0.00 11.23 2.94
CA GLN A 104 -0.55 11.75 4.18
C GLN A 104 -1.65 10.83 4.70
N PHE A 105 -1.55 10.47 5.98
CA PHE A 105 -2.63 9.82 6.71
C PHE A 105 -3.12 10.80 7.76
N VAL A 106 -4.33 11.34 7.56
CA VAL A 106 -4.82 12.46 8.37
C VAL A 106 -6.22 12.18 8.89
N GLU A 107 -6.52 12.74 10.05
CA GLU A 107 -7.86 12.74 10.60
C GLU A 107 -8.75 13.71 9.78
N ASP A 108 -9.83 13.19 9.22
CA ASP A 108 -10.86 13.93 8.48
C ASP A 108 -11.88 14.54 9.45
N LYS A 109 -11.46 15.66 10.05
CA LYS A 109 -12.25 16.43 11.02
C LYS A 109 -13.50 17.09 10.44
N GLU A 110 -13.60 17.19 9.11
CA GLU A 110 -14.73 17.80 8.40
C GLU A 110 -15.84 16.78 8.11
N SER A 111 -15.49 15.49 8.08
CA SER A 111 -16.49 14.43 8.10
C SER A 111 -17.20 14.43 9.46
N ASN A 112 -18.45 14.89 9.48
CA ASN A 112 -19.34 14.64 10.61
C ASN A 112 -19.47 13.12 10.78
N ALA A 113 -18.64 12.53 11.63
CA ALA A 113 -18.65 11.09 11.95
C ALA A 113 -20.03 10.58 12.40
N SER A 114 -20.96 11.49 12.73
CA SER A 114 -22.37 11.24 13.02
C SER A 114 -23.21 10.79 11.82
N ASN A 115 -22.81 11.06 10.56
CA ASN A 115 -23.65 10.82 9.38
C ASN A 115 -23.22 9.63 8.51
N ASN A 116 -22.02 9.07 8.71
CA ASN A 116 -21.59 7.87 7.98
C ASN A 116 -20.77 6.93 8.89
N PRO A 117 -21.38 5.86 9.45
CA PRO A 117 -20.70 4.93 10.35
C PRO A 117 -19.55 4.15 9.69
N GLU A 118 -19.42 4.22 8.36
CA GLU A 118 -18.31 3.65 7.59
C GLU A 118 -17.04 4.52 7.59
N ASN A 119 -17.14 5.79 7.97
CA ASN A 119 -15.98 6.70 8.00
C ASN A 119 -15.52 6.88 9.45
N ASP A 120 -14.41 6.27 9.81
CA ASP A 120 -13.86 6.37 11.17
C ASP A 120 -13.09 7.66 11.44
N GLY A 121 -13.16 8.61 10.50
CA GLY A 121 -12.51 9.90 10.58
C GLY A 121 -11.06 9.90 10.13
N TYR A 122 -10.56 8.89 9.41
CA TYR A 122 -9.21 8.92 8.82
C TYR A 122 -9.21 8.81 7.29
N VAL A 123 -8.35 9.60 6.65
CA VAL A 123 -8.21 9.66 5.19
C VAL A 123 -6.75 9.47 4.79
N LEU A 124 -6.51 8.55 3.86
CA LEU A 124 -5.24 8.38 3.17
C LEU A 124 -5.24 9.20 1.88
N LYS A 125 -4.29 10.13 1.76
CA LYS A 125 -4.06 10.93 0.55
C LYS A 125 -2.67 10.65 0.02
N ALA A 126 -2.54 10.53 -1.29
CA ALA A 126 -1.24 10.45 -1.94
C ALA A 126 -1.32 11.02 -3.34
N ARG A 127 -0.17 11.40 -3.88
CA ARG A 127 -0.07 11.85 -5.25
C ARG A 127 0.04 10.65 -6.18
N VAL A 128 -0.97 10.48 -7.04
CA VAL A 128 -1.08 9.34 -7.96
C VAL A 128 -0.55 9.71 -9.33
N ARG A 129 0.10 8.76 -10.00
CA ARG A 129 0.73 8.96 -11.31
C ARG A 129 0.43 7.79 -12.23
N ARG A 130 0.38 8.08 -13.52
CA ARG A 130 0.27 7.05 -14.54
C ARG A 130 1.62 6.35 -14.73
N LEU A 131 1.56 5.07 -15.02
CA LEU A 131 2.71 4.31 -15.48
C LEU A 131 2.85 4.51 -16.99
N ARG A 132 4.09 4.57 -17.50
CA ARG A 132 4.32 4.51 -18.95
C ARG A 132 3.96 3.12 -19.46
N ASP A 133 3.48 3.08 -20.70
CA ASP A 133 3.27 1.82 -21.41
C ASP A 133 4.57 1.02 -21.45
N CYS A 134 4.54 -0.15 -20.83
CA CYS A 134 5.64 -1.09 -20.80
C CYS A 134 5.11 -2.52 -20.78
N GLU A 135 5.91 -3.45 -21.29
CA GLU A 135 5.56 -4.86 -21.28
C GLU A 135 5.73 -5.42 -19.86
N ILE A 136 4.61 -5.65 -19.19
CA ILE A 136 4.57 -6.27 -17.86
C ILE A 136 4.27 -7.75 -18.03
N LYS A 137 5.24 -8.62 -17.72
CA LYS A 137 5.09 -10.08 -17.87
C LYS A 137 4.74 -10.73 -16.54
N PRO A 138 3.69 -11.58 -16.48
CA PRO A 138 3.46 -12.39 -15.30
C PRO A 138 4.57 -13.45 -15.17
N GLU A 139 5.22 -13.47 -14.01
CA GLU A 139 6.21 -14.47 -13.60
C GLU A 139 5.75 -15.05 -12.25
N GLY A 140 4.90 -16.07 -12.31
CA GLY A 140 4.19 -16.57 -11.12
C GLY A 140 3.15 -15.56 -10.65
N LEU A 141 3.22 -15.15 -9.38
CA LEU A 141 2.34 -14.12 -8.84
C LEU A 141 2.93 -12.69 -8.96
N ARG A 142 4.17 -12.60 -9.46
CA ARG A 142 4.92 -11.37 -9.67
C ARG A 142 4.73 -10.89 -11.10
N HIS A 143 4.86 -9.60 -11.32
CA HIS A 143 4.73 -8.98 -12.63
C HIS A 143 6.01 -8.19 -12.91
N VAL A 144 6.82 -8.69 -13.83
CA VAL A 144 8.18 -8.18 -14.04
C VAL A 144 8.20 -7.24 -15.24
N ILE A 145 8.87 -6.10 -15.07
CA ILE A 145 9.19 -5.16 -16.14
C ILE A 145 10.64 -5.40 -16.51
N ARG A 146 10.88 -5.78 -17.76
CA ARG A 146 12.22 -6.03 -18.29
C ARG A 146 12.57 -4.99 -19.34
N ASP A 147 13.81 -4.54 -19.31
CA ASP A 147 14.43 -3.82 -20.42
C ASP A 147 15.60 -4.67 -20.91
N GLU A 148 15.48 -5.15 -22.14
CA GLU A 148 16.33 -6.21 -22.69
C GLU A 148 16.42 -7.44 -21.76
N LYS A 149 17.50 -7.56 -20.98
CA LYS A 149 17.75 -8.65 -20.03
C LYS A 149 17.66 -8.21 -18.57
N ASP A 150 17.65 -6.90 -18.32
CA ASP A 150 17.66 -6.36 -16.97
C ASP A 150 16.24 -6.30 -16.41
N GLU A 151 16.08 -6.76 -15.17
CA GLU A 151 14.88 -6.48 -14.38
C GLU A 151 14.93 -5.02 -13.94
N VAL A 152 13.98 -4.23 -14.42
CA VAL A 152 13.91 -2.78 -14.22
C VAL A 152 12.68 -2.35 -13.43
N GLY A 153 11.85 -3.32 -13.08
CA GLY A 153 10.76 -3.16 -12.14
C GLY A 153 10.08 -4.49 -11.85
N HIS A 154 9.37 -4.52 -10.73
CA HIS A 154 8.58 -5.65 -10.30
C HIS A 154 7.34 -5.13 -9.56
N LEU A 155 6.17 -5.66 -9.95
CA LEU A 155 4.86 -5.36 -9.39
C LEU A 155 4.27 -6.60 -8.73
N CYS A 156 3.81 -6.46 -7.50
CA CYS A 156 3.15 -7.48 -6.70
C CYS A 156 1.69 -7.06 -6.45
N PHE A 157 0.74 -7.69 -7.14
CA PHE A 157 -0.68 -7.47 -6.85
C PHE A 157 -1.09 -8.23 -5.59
N ASP A 158 -1.91 -7.59 -4.76
CA ASP A 158 -2.38 -8.10 -3.47
C ASP A 158 -3.24 -9.37 -3.65
N SER A 159 -4.08 -9.39 -4.70
CA SER A 159 -4.90 -10.54 -5.12
C SER A 159 -4.59 -10.90 -6.58
N GLN A 160 -5.08 -12.05 -7.07
CA GLN A 160 -4.93 -12.37 -8.49
C GLN A 160 -5.63 -11.32 -9.34
N PRO A 161 -4.93 -10.68 -10.31
CA PRO A 161 -5.61 -9.80 -11.24
C PRO A 161 -6.66 -10.60 -12.02
N GLY A 162 -7.87 -10.07 -12.11
CA GLY A 162 -8.89 -10.62 -13.00
C GLY A 162 -8.46 -10.54 -14.48
N LYS A 163 -9.22 -11.17 -15.38
CA LYS A 163 -8.92 -11.17 -16.83
C LYS A 163 -8.85 -9.77 -17.49
N ALA A 164 -9.38 -8.74 -16.84
CA ALA A 164 -9.25 -7.36 -17.29
C ALA A 164 -8.18 -6.66 -16.44
N LEU A 165 -7.05 -6.29 -17.06
CA LEU A 165 -6.13 -5.34 -16.46
C LEU A 165 -6.83 -3.98 -16.44
N THR A 166 -7.40 -3.62 -15.29
CA THR A 166 -7.82 -2.23 -15.03
C THR A 166 -6.58 -1.34 -15.15
N GLU A 167 -6.73 -0.10 -15.63
CA GLU A 167 -5.63 0.86 -15.67
C GLU A 167 -5.00 1.00 -14.27
N VAL A 168 -3.69 0.75 -14.18
CA VAL A 168 -2.93 0.77 -12.94
C VAL A 168 -2.16 2.08 -12.86
N TRP A 169 -2.35 2.76 -11.75
CA TRP A 169 -1.67 3.98 -11.35
C TRP A 169 -0.74 3.67 -10.19
N CYS A 170 0.13 4.61 -9.85
CA CYS A 170 1.07 4.43 -8.76
C CYS A 170 1.18 5.67 -7.88
N ALA A 171 1.33 5.45 -6.57
CA ALA A 171 1.74 6.47 -5.62
C ALA A 171 3.16 6.13 -5.13
N ILE A 172 4.07 7.10 -5.22
CA ILE A 172 5.46 6.89 -4.78
C ILE A 172 5.48 6.87 -3.25
N MET A 173 6.05 5.81 -2.68
CA MET A 173 6.23 5.67 -1.24
C MET A 173 7.67 6.00 -0.83
N VAL A 174 8.63 5.47 -1.59
CA VAL A 174 10.06 5.55 -1.28
C VAL A 174 10.87 5.71 -2.55
N LYS A 175 11.91 6.54 -2.48
CA LYS A 175 13.00 6.59 -3.46
C LYS A 175 14.25 6.02 -2.82
N GLU A 176 14.86 5.00 -3.42
CA GLU A 176 16.07 4.35 -2.96
C GLU A 176 17.16 4.47 -4.03
N THR A 177 18.39 4.81 -3.63
CA THR A 177 19.55 4.80 -4.54
C THR A 177 20.18 3.41 -4.56
N ARG A 178 20.23 2.75 -5.72
CA ARG A 178 20.91 1.45 -5.84
C ARG A 178 22.40 1.65 -6.09
N GLY A 179 23.22 1.42 -5.06
CA GLY A 179 24.67 1.24 -5.18
C GLY A 179 25.43 2.39 -5.87
N LYS A 180 26.64 2.08 -6.38
CA LYS A 180 27.56 3.06 -7.00
C LYS A 180 27.07 3.60 -8.36
N ASP A 181 26.08 2.94 -8.96
CA ASP A 181 25.58 3.24 -10.30
C ASP A 181 24.65 4.47 -10.33
N GLY A 182 24.25 4.96 -9.15
CA GLY A 182 23.44 6.18 -9.00
C GLY A 182 22.00 6.05 -9.52
N LYS A 183 21.54 4.85 -9.90
CA LYS A 183 20.19 4.63 -10.42
C LYS A 183 19.18 4.62 -9.27
N TRP A 184 18.10 5.39 -9.45
CA TRP A 184 16.99 5.46 -8.50
C TRP A 184 15.98 4.33 -8.74
N GLN A 185 15.62 3.64 -7.66
CA GLN A 185 14.48 2.72 -7.59
C GLN A 185 13.37 3.38 -6.79
N TYR A 186 12.15 3.26 -7.27
CA TYR A 186 10.97 3.83 -6.65
C TYR A 186 10.09 2.70 -6.16
N TYR A 187 9.89 2.61 -4.85
CA TYR A 187 8.87 1.74 -4.29
C TYR A 187 7.53 2.45 -4.39
N VAL A 188 6.58 1.81 -5.03
CA VAL A 188 5.30 2.41 -5.41
C VAL A 188 4.14 1.55 -4.92
N LEU A 189 3.13 2.21 -4.35
CA LEU A 189 1.84 1.63 -4.08
C LEU A 189 1.05 1.62 -5.38
N LEU A 190 0.55 0.45 -5.78
CA LEU A 190 -0.25 0.29 -6.99
C LEU A 190 -1.71 0.52 -6.65
N VAL A 191 -2.35 1.37 -7.44
CA VAL A 191 -3.74 1.76 -7.22
C VAL A 191 -4.53 1.78 -8.53
N THR A 192 -5.85 1.67 -8.43
CA THR A 192 -6.76 1.77 -9.57
C THR A 192 -7.96 2.65 -9.24
N GLU A 193 -8.50 3.34 -10.24
CA GLU A 193 -9.59 4.29 -10.05
C GLU A 193 -10.90 3.58 -9.67
N CYS A 194 -11.66 4.18 -8.76
CA CYS A 194 -12.99 3.70 -8.40
C CYS A 194 -14.02 4.14 -9.43
N ALA A 195 -14.51 3.21 -10.26
CA ALA A 195 -15.53 3.47 -11.29
C ALA A 195 -16.83 4.15 -10.81
N MET A 196 -17.13 4.12 -9.50
CA MET A 196 -18.40 4.59 -8.93
C MET A 196 -18.43 6.09 -8.57
N HIS A 197 -17.32 6.83 -8.69
CA HIS A 197 -17.27 8.24 -8.27
C HIS A 197 -16.74 9.17 -9.38
N PRO A 198 -17.53 9.44 -10.44
CA PRO A 198 -17.12 10.36 -11.50
C PRO A 198 -16.83 11.75 -10.91
N GLY A 199 -15.59 12.24 -11.08
CA GLY A 199 -15.16 13.58 -10.61
C GLY A 199 -14.60 13.65 -9.18
N CYS A 200 -14.67 12.58 -8.39
CA CYS A 200 -13.89 12.45 -7.15
C CYS A 200 -12.83 11.37 -7.36
N ALA A 201 -11.60 11.78 -7.67
CA ALA A 201 -10.46 10.89 -7.91
C ALA A 201 -10.15 10.04 -6.65
N LYS A 202 -10.90 8.96 -6.46
CA LYS A 202 -10.76 7.97 -5.39
C LYS A 202 -10.15 6.71 -5.98
N PHE A 203 -9.13 6.21 -5.31
CA PHE A 203 -8.35 5.07 -5.77
C PHE A 203 -8.38 3.95 -4.76
N LYS A 204 -8.40 2.70 -5.22
CA LYS A 204 -8.19 1.52 -4.37
C LYS A 204 -6.79 0.99 -4.57
N ARG A 205 -6.13 0.60 -3.48
CA ARG A 205 -4.91 -0.19 -3.54
C ARG A 205 -5.19 -1.54 -4.20
N VAL A 206 -4.29 -1.94 -5.08
CA VAL A 206 -4.29 -3.26 -5.74
C VAL A 206 -2.96 -4.00 -5.58
N GLY A 207 -1.93 -3.34 -5.04
CA GLY A 207 -0.62 -3.96 -4.87
C GLY A 207 0.47 -3.00 -4.46
N MET A 208 1.70 -3.49 -4.54
CA MET A 208 2.94 -2.78 -4.24
C MET A 208 4.02 -3.24 -5.21
N GLY A 209 5.04 -2.43 -5.45
CA GLY A 209 6.17 -2.86 -6.26
C GLY A 209 7.34 -1.90 -6.17
N TRP A 210 8.37 -2.19 -6.94
CA TRP A 210 9.44 -1.23 -7.22
C TRP A 210 9.61 -1.09 -8.72
N ILE A 211 9.87 0.12 -9.18
CA ILE A 211 10.08 0.43 -10.60
C ILE A 211 11.16 1.51 -10.76
N GLN A 212 11.87 1.50 -11.89
CA GLN A 212 12.76 2.62 -12.23
C GLN A 212 11.97 3.88 -12.61
N GLN A 213 12.57 5.04 -12.34
CA GLN A 213 11.96 6.35 -12.58
C GLN A 213 11.36 6.52 -13.99
N ARG A 214 12.04 6.00 -15.02
CA ARG A 214 11.64 6.17 -16.42
C ARG A 214 10.28 5.55 -16.76
N PHE A 215 9.74 4.67 -15.91
CA PHE A 215 8.41 4.08 -16.07
C PHE A 215 7.30 4.86 -15.36
N ILE A 216 7.64 5.95 -14.67
CA ILE A 216 6.67 6.84 -14.02
C ILE A 216 6.52 8.09 -14.88
N LEU A 217 5.28 8.49 -15.14
CA LEU A 217 4.97 9.77 -15.75
C LEU A 217 4.94 10.85 -14.66
N PHE A 218 5.82 11.85 -14.80
CA PHE A 218 5.85 13.06 -13.99
C PHE A 218 5.33 14.20 -14.85
N ASP A 219 4.01 14.28 -15.00
CA ASP A 219 3.34 15.41 -15.62
C ASP A 219 3.13 16.54 -14.60
N TYR A 220 2.71 17.70 -15.09
CA TYR A 220 2.50 18.89 -14.26
C TYR A 220 1.17 18.86 -13.48
N GLU A 221 0.29 17.89 -13.77
CA GLU A 221 -1.02 17.64 -13.13
C GLU A 221 -0.93 16.52 -12.09
N ASP A 222 0.06 16.66 -11.22
CA ASP A 222 0.42 15.71 -10.16
C ASP A 222 -0.66 15.79 -9.04
N ASP A 223 -1.84 15.20 -9.28
CA ASP A 223 -3.02 15.35 -8.43
C ASP A 223 -2.94 14.53 -7.14
N THR A 224 -3.31 15.17 -6.03
CA THR A 224 -3.45 14.49 -4.74
C THR A 224 -4.81 13.81 -4.71
N ALA A 225 -4.81 12.49 -4.62
CA ALA A 225 -6.01 11.67 -4.63
C ALA A 225 -6.23 10.99 -3.28
N GLN A 226 -7.49 10.66 -2.97
CA GLN A 226 -7.83 9.84 -1.81
C GLN A 226 -7.69 8.36 -2.18
N ILE A 227 -7.03 7.59 -1.31
CA ILE A 227 -6.95 6.14 -1.43
C ILE A 227 -7.91 5.53 -0.40
N VAL A 228 -8.84 4.69 -0.86
CA VAL A 228 -9.95 4.10 -0.09
C VAL A 228 -9.88 2.59 -0.04
#